data_AF-A0A0J9XPY9-F1
#
_entry.id   AF-A0A0J9XPY9-F1
#
_cell.length_a   1.000
_cell.length_b   1.000
_cell.length_c   1.000
_cell.angle_alpha   90.00
_cell.angle_beta   90.00
_cell.angle_gamma   90.00
#
_symmetry.space_group_name_H-M   'P 1'
#
loop_
_entity.id
_entity.type
_entity.pdbx_description
1 polymer ?
#
loop_
_entity_poly.entity_id
_entity_poly.type
_entity_poly.pdbx_seq_one_letter_code
_entity_poly.pdbx_strand_id
1 'polypeptide(L)'
;ILMDLCHKSYKKVIQSAASNTDRLKLCEWWRLFVESTRLDDSSNEALLCQIDWRSECLQERLKLTRCVNERMRISELLIVSLIEAYEVAVQCMATFSAVKLKQRIDGLCSMINDYLRNFSELDKVSLVIEEGIELLRLIYNEAKDEFNTTIQNNSKNEDDRKILMAIMNEINLVLQHCSWCDINKAEIKPTDMITVCNHSNTAIIDQSNTSTNDLSSDDDDGDDNDNDNDLYHDDIIEARF
;
A
#
# COMPACT_ATOMS: atom_id res chain seq x y z
N ILE A 1 -3.97 4.01 25.08
CA ILE A 1 -4.71 5.31 25.12
C ILE A 1 -3.78 6.51 24.93
N LEU A 2 -2.85 6.81 25.85
CA LEU A 2 -2.01 8.02 25.74
C LEU A 2 -1.24 8.11 24.41
N MET A 3 -0.54 7.05 24.01
CA MET A 3 0.25 7.04 22.77
C MET A 3 -0.59 7.18 21.48
N ASP A 4 -1.80 6.62 21.46
CA ASP A 4 -2.76 6.80 20.38
C ASP A 4 -3.23 8.28 20.28
N LEU A 5 -3.45 8.94 21.43
CA LEU A 5 -3.72 10.39 21.46
C LEU A 5 -2.52 11.20 20.97
N CYS A 6 -1.29 10.84 21.35
CA CYS A 6 -0.07 11.47 20.86
C CYS A 6 0.07 11.31 19.34
N HIS A 7 -0.19 10.12 18.79
CA HIS A 7 -0.15 9.87 17.35
C HIS A 7 -1.23 10.66 16.59
N LYS A 8 -2.46 10.69 17.10
CA LYS A 8 -3.56 11.50 16.55
C LYS A 8 -3.26 13.01 16.60
N SER A 9 -2.53 13.46 17.63
CA SER A 9 -2.04 14.84 17.71
C SER A 9 -0.96 15.11 16.65
N TYR A 10 0.04 14.23 16.53
CA TYR A 10 1.08 14.28 15.50
C TYR A 10 0.50 14.44 14.10
N LYS A 11 -0.49 13.62 13.71
CA LYS A 11 -1.14 13.70 12.39
C LYS A 11 -1.76 15.08 12.13
N LYS A 12 -2.44 15.67 13.13
CA LYS A 12 -3.00 17.03 13.02
C LYS A 12 -1.91 18.10 12.90
N VAL A 13 -0.84 17.99 13.71
CA VAL A 13 0.26 18.97 13.69
C VAL A 13 0.99 18.95 12.34
N ILE A 14 1.26 17.77 11.77
CA ILE A 14 1.81 17.59 10.41
C ILE A 14 0.90 18.25 9.35
N GLN A 15 -0.41 18.01 9.42
CA GLN A 15 -1.38 18.60 8.48
C GLN A 15 -1.45 20.12 8.58
N SER A 16 -1.22 20.69 9.76
CA SER A 16 -1.22 22.14 10.01
C SER A 16 0.14 22.83 9.80
N ALA A 17 1.20 22.09 9.48
CA ALA A 17 2.55 22.62 9.42
C ALA A 17 2.74 23.54 8.20
N ALA A 18 3.31 24.72 8.42
CA ALA A 18 3.41 25.78 7.41
C ALA A 18 4.40 25.48 6.27
N SER A 19 5.30 24.50 6.42
CA SER A 19 6.30 24.16 5.41
C SER A 19 6.64 22.66 5.39
N ASN A 20 7.10 22.16 4.25
CA ASN A 20 7.62 20.79 4.13
C ASN A 20 8.85 20.57 5.02
N THR A 21 9.66 21.60 5.25
CA THR A 21 10.81 21.56 6.17
C THR A 21 10.35 21.30 7.62
N ASP A 22 9.26 21.92 8.05
CA ASP A 22 8.71 21.70 9.40
C ASP A 22 8.00 20.36 9.51
N ARG A 23 7.30 19.91 8.44
CA ARG A 23 6.78 18.53 8.36
C ARG A 23 7.90 17.49 8.51
N LEU A 24 9.04 17.67 7.83
CA LEU A 24 10.20 16.77 7.97
C LEU A 24 10.75 16.73 9.41
N LYS A 25 10.90 17.89 10.06
CA LYS A 25 11.31 17.96 11.49
C LYS A 25 10.31 17.24 12.40
N LEU A 26 9.00 17.41 12.16
CA LEU A 26 7.94 16.77 12.92
C LEU A 26 7.93 15.25 12.71
N CYS A 27 8.13 14.77 11.49
CA CYS A 27 8.31 13.35 11.21
C CYS A 27 9.52 12.78 11.96
N GLU A 28 10.68 13.43 11.87
CA GLU A 28 11.89 12.95 12.54
C GLU A 28 11.76 12.95 14.07
N TRP A 29 11.14 13.98 14.65
CA TRP A 29 10.81 14.01 16.08
C TRP A 29 9.86 12.88 16.48
N TRP A 30 8.79 12.63 15.70
CA TRP A 30 7.84 11.57 15.98
C TRP A 30 8.46 10.18 15.85
N ARG A 31 9.29 9.95 14.82
CA ARG A 31 10.06 8.72 14.65
C ARG A 31 10.91 8.44 15.88
N LEU A 32 11.73 9.40 16.30
CA LEU A 32 12.58 9.27 17.49
C LEU A 32 11.76 9.05 18.78
N PHE A 33 10.60 9.71 18.90
CA PHE A 33 9.70 9.53 20.04
C PHE A 33 9.10 8.11 20.10
N VAL A 34 8.63 7.56 18.97
CA VAL A 34 8.06 6.20 18.91
C VAL A 34 9.13 5.10 19.01
N GLU A 35 10.36 5.35 18.59
CA GLU A 35 11.50 4.44 18.78
C GLU A 35 12.01 4.43 20.24
N SER A 36 11.99 5.57 20.92
CA SER A 36 12.46 5.68 22.31
C SER A 36 11.39 5.33 23.36
N THR A 37 10.11 5.37 23.00
CA THR A 37 9.01 5.03 23.90
C THR A 37 8.84 3.51 24.02
N ARG A 38 8.99 2.99 25.24
CA ARG A 38 8.55 1.64 25.59
C ARG A 38 7.09 1.69 26.03
N LEU A 39 6.26 0.79 25.50
CA LEU A 39 4.92 0.55 26.03
C LEU A 39 5.01 -0.44 27.20
N ASP A 40 4.23 -0.19 28.26
CA ASP A 40 4.03 -1.15 29.35
C ASP A 40 3.20 -2.38 28.90
N ASP A 41 2.46 -2.23 27.80
CA ASP A 41 1.68 -3.28 27.15
C ASP A 41 2.59 -4.04 26.17
N SER A 42 2.87 -5.30 26.49
CA SER A 42 3.68 -6.21 25.67
C SER A 42 2.85 -7.10 24.73
N SER A 43 1.59 -6.76 24.47
CA SER A 43 0.75 -7.50 23.53
C SER A 43 1.13 -7.25 22.08
N ASN A 44 0.90 -8.25 21.22
CA ASN A 44 1.13 -8.11 19.79
C ASN A 44 0.25 -7.02 19.15
N GLU A 45 -0.96 -6.74 19.65
CA GLU A 45 -1.78 -5.61 19.16
C GLU A 45 -1.11 -4.26 19.48
N ALA A 46 -0.51 -4.12 20.67
CA ALA A 46 0.26 -2.93 21.04
C ALA A 46 1.56 -2.79 20.22
N LEU A 47 2.20 -3.91 19.84
CA LEU A 47 3.33 -3.91 18.90
C LEU A 47 2.89 -3.50 17.49
N LEU A 48 1.81 -4.08 16.95
CA LEU A 48 1.23 -3.69 15.66
C LEU A 48 0.91 -2.21 15.60
N CYS A 49 0.27 -1.65 16.64
CA CYS A 49 0.02 -0.21 16.72
C CYS A 49 1.31 0.63 16.62
N GLN A 50 2.41 0.21 17.25
CA GLN A 50 3.68 0.92 17.13
C GLN A 50 4.26 0.83 15.70
N ILE A 51 4.20 -0.35 15.07
CA ILE A 51 4.68 -0.55 13.70
C ILE A 51 3.85 0.29 12.72
N ASP A 52 2.53 0.35 12.91
CA ASP A 52 1.63 1.21 12.13
C ASP A 52 2.00 2.70 12.30
N TRP A 53 2.27 3.17 13.52
CA TRP A 53 2.69 4.56 13.77
C TRP A 53 4.06 4.92 13.17
N ARG A 54 5.00 3.95 13.12
CA ARG A 54 6.30 4.10 12.44
C ARG A 54 6.13 4.13 10.92
N SER A 55 5.30 3.23 10.39
CA SER A 55 4.99 3.12 8.96
C SER A 55 4.32 4.38 8.43
N GLU A 56 3.28 4.90 9.10
CA GLU A 56 2.64 6.16 8.72
C GLU A 56 3.63 7.34 8.72
N CYS A 57 4.59 7.36 9.67
CA CYS A 57 5.61 8.40 9.73
C CYS A 57 6.58 8.33 8.54
N LEU A 58 7.06 7.12 8.22
CA LEU A 58 7.92 6.90 7.06
C LEU A 58 7.19 7.22 5.74
N GLN A 59 5.89 6.90 5.62
CA GLN A 59 5.07 7.30 4.46
C GLN A 59 4.99 8.81 4.30
N GLU A 60 4.76 9.56 5.38
CA GLU A 60 4.77 11.04 5.32
C GLU A 60 6.15 11.59 4.96
N ARG A 61 7.25 11.00 5.45
CA ARG A 61 8.61 11.36 5.01
C ARG A 61 8.82 11.10 3.53
N LEU A 62 8.41 9.94 3.01
CA LEU A 62 8.61 9.56 1.61
C LEU A 62 7.97 10.57 0.65
N LYS A 63 6.80 11.13 1.01
CA LYS A 63 6.10 12.19 0.25
C LYS A 63 6.86 13.53 0.24
N LEU A 64 7.70 13.78 1.24
CA LEU A 64 8.42 15.04 1.45
C LEU A 64 9.85 14.99 0.90
N THR A 65 10.47 13.82 0.90
CA THR A 65 11.86 13.61 0.50
C THR A 65 12.02 13.65 -1.03
N ARG A 66 12.89 14.53 -1.52
CA ARG A 66 13.24 14.62 -2.96
C ARG A 66 14.47 13.82 -3.37
N CYS A 67 15.41 13.62 -2.46
CA CYS A 67 16.66 12.88 -2.73
C CYS A 67 16.36 11.41 -3.06
N VAL A 68 16.75 10.95 -4.25
CA VAL A 68 16.49 9.58 -4.75
C VAL A 68 17.02 8.52 -3.77
N ASN A 69 18.26 8.66 -3.30
CA ASN A 69 18.90 7.72 -2.37
C ASN A 69 18.18 7.68 -1.01
N GLU A 70 17.68 8.81 -0.52
CA GLU A 70 16.93 8.84 0.74
C GLU A 70 15.50 8.28 0.54
N ARG A 71 14.85 8.56 -0.60
CA ARG A 71 13.56 7.93 -0.95
C ARG A 71 13.68 6.40 -1.00
N MET A 72 14.69 5.88 -1.69
CA MET A 72 14.99 4.44 -1.75
C MET A 72 15.13 3.85 -0.34
N ARG A 73 15.97 4.45 0.51
CA ARG A 73 16.17 4.01 1.90
C ARG A 73 14.89 4.07 2.75
N ILE A 74 14.05 5.09 2.57
CA ILE A 74 12.76 5.19 3.27
C ILE A 74 11.80 4.09 2.78
N SER A 75 11.78 3.79 1.47
CA SER A 75 10.98 2.69 0.91
C SER A 75 11.42 1.32 1.43
N GLU A 76 12.73 1.07 1.56
CA GLU A 76 13.24 -0.16 2.20
C GLU A 76 12.76 -0.27 3.65
N LEU A 77 12.91 0.79 4.46
CA LEU A 77 12.45 0.81 5.85
C LEU A 77 10.93 0.61 5.99
N LEU A 78 10.15 1.11 5.03
CA LEU A 78 8.70 0.85 4.95
C LEU A 78 8.42 -0.63 4.67
N ILE A 79 9.15 -1.25 3.75
CA ILE A 79 8.97 -2.67 3.40
C ILE A 79 9.35 -3.56 4.60
N VAL A 80 10.45 -3.29 5.31
CA VAL A 80 10.76 -3.96 6.60
C VAL A 80 9.61 -3.83 7.59
N SER A 81 9.08 -2.60 7.76
CA SER A 81 7.98 -2.36 8.71
C SER A 81 6.69 -3.10 8.33
N LEU A 82 6.41 -3.25 7.03
CA LEU A 82 5.24 -3.97 6.52
C LEU A 82 5.40 -5.50 6.62
N ILE A 83 6.61 -6.02 6.44
CA ILE A 83 6.97 -7.43 6.72
C ILE A 83 6.75 -7.73 8.21
N GLU A 84 7.35 -6.95 9.12
CA GLU A 84 7.19 -7.10 10.57
C GLU A 84 5.70 -7.02 10.98
N ALA A 85 4.96 -6.07 10.41
CA ALA A 85 3.53 -5.93 10.66
C ALA A 85 2.70 -7.13 10.17
N TYR A 86 3.08 -7.78 9.07
CA TYR A 86 2.44 -8.99 8.60
C TYR A 86 2.72 -10.17 9.54
N GLU A 87 3.99 -10.40 9.88
CA GLU A 87 4.40 -11.51 10.77
C GLU A 87 3.70 -11.46 12.14
N VAL A 88 3.69 -10.28 12.76
CA VAL A 88 3.03 -10.08 14.05
C VAL A 88 1.50 -10.23 13.92
N ALA A 89 0.90 -9.82 12.79
CA ALA A 89 -0.53 -9.99 12.55
C ALA A 89 -0.94 -11.46 12.34
N VAL A 90 -0.12 -12.28 11.70
CA VAL A 90 -0.36 -13.73 11.57
C VAL A 90 -0.29 -14.42 12.93
N GLN A 91 0.63 -14.02 13.82
CA GLN A 91 0.64 -14.50 15.20
C GLN A 91 -0.63 -14.10 15.99
N CYS A 92 -1.39 -13.11 15.50
CA CYS A 92 -2.66 -12.64 16.05
C CYS A 92 -3.91 -13.18 15.33
N MET A 93 -3.83 -14.22 14.51
CA MET A 93 -4.97 -14.67 13.67
C MET A 93 -6.27 -15.00 14.44
N ALA A 94 -6.20 -15.30 15.75
CA ALA A 94 -7.40 -15.47 16.58
C ALA A 94 -8.15 -14.15 16.90
N THR A 95 -7.52 -12.99 16.71
CA THR A 95 -8.05 -11.64 17.02
C THR A 95 -8.05 -10.69 15.83
N PHE A 96 -7.39 -11.01 14.72
CA PHE A 96 -7.30 -10.18 13.52
C PHE A 96 -8.26 -10.66 12.42
N SER A 97 -8.95 -9.73 11.74
CA SER A 97 -9.85 -10.09 10.63
C SER A 97 -9.09 -10.24 9.31
N ALA A 98 -9.55 -11.14 8.44
CA ALA A 98 -9.00 -11.34 7.10
C ALA A 98 -8.95 -10.04 6.28
N VAL A 99 -9.90 -9.12 6.50
CA VAL A 99 -9.90 -7.77 5.90
C VAL A 99 -8.68 -6.94 6.33
N LYS A 100 -8.34 -6.93 7.62
CA LYS A 100 -7.13 -6.22 8.09
C LYS A 100 -5.85 -6.89 7.58
N LEU A 101 -5.81 -8.23 7.52
CA LEU A 101 -4.65 -8.95 6.97
C LEU A 101 -4.46 -8.62 5.48
N LYS A 102 -5.54 -8.61 4.68
CA LYS A 102 -5.51 -8.14 3.29
C LYS A 102 -4.96 -6.72 3.19
N GLN A 103 -5.41 -5.78 4.03
CA GLN A 103 -4.90 -4.40 4.01
C GLN A 103 -3.38 -4.31 4.24
N ARG A 104 -2.80 -5.20 5.07
CA ARG A 104 -1.34 -5.27 5.24
C ARG A 104 -0.64 -5.81 3.99
N ILE A 105 -1.20 -6.85 3.37
CA ILE A 105 -0.71 -7.41 2.10
C ILE A 105 -0.77 -6.36 0.98
N ASP A 106 -1.91 -5.66 0.83
CA ASP A 106 -2.10 -4.58 -0.15
C ASP A 106 -1.04 -3.48 0.03
N GLY A 107 -0.73 -3.10 1.27
CA GLY A 107 0.33 -2.14 1.59
C GLY A 107 1.72 -2.61 1.19
N LEU A 108 2.06 -3.88 1.46
CA LEU A 108 3.34 -4.48 1.06
C LEU A 108 3.46 -4.60 -0.46
N CYS A 109 2.41 -5.05 -1.14
CA CYS A 109 2.31 -5.11 -2.60
C CYS A 109 2.50 -3.72 -3.24
N SER A 110 1.83 -2.69 -2.73
CA SER A 110 1.99 -1.31 -3.21
C SER A 110 3.43 -0.82 -3.05
N MET A 111 4.03 -1.00 -1.87
CA MET A 111 5.39 -0.50 -1.60
C MET A 111 6.45 -1.23 -2.43
N ILE A 112 6.33 -2.54 -2.64
CA ILE A 112 7.24 -3.30 -3.51
C ILE A 112 7.07 -2.90 -4.98
N ASN A 113 5.83 -2.76 -5.47
CA ASN A 113 5.55 -2.26 -6.82
C ASN A 113 6.15 -0.86 -7.04
N ASP A 114 5.93 0.06 -6.10
CA ASP A 114 6.47 1.42 -6.17
C ASP A 114 8.00 1.41 -6.11
N TYR A 115 8.61 0.57 -5.27
CA TYR A 115 10.06 0.41 -5.24
C TYR A 115 10.60 -0.05 -6.60
N LEU A 116 10.06 -1.14 -7.15
CA LEU A 116 10.50 -1.70 -8.43
C LEU A 116 10.30 -0.71 -9.58
N ARG A 117 9.21 0.05 -9.59
CA ARG A 117 8.96 1.08 -10.61
C ARG A 117 9.91 2.27 -10.55
N ASN A 118 10.37 2.66 -9.36
CA ASN A 118 11.22 3.84 -9.18
C ASN A 118 12.73 3.51 -9.12
N PHE A 119 13.12 2.25 -8.85
CA PHE A 119 14.51 1.90 -8.52
C PHE A 119 15.01 0.59 -9.18
N SER A 120 14.31 0.02 -10.18
CA SER A 120 14.73 -1.23 -10.87
C SER A 120 15.95 -1.10 -11.77
N GLU A 121 16.34 0.13 -12.16
CA GLU A 121 17.54 0.39 -12.98
C GLU A 121 18.86 0.29 -12.17
N LEU A 122 18.78 0.06 -10.86
CA LEU A 122 19.96 -0.15 -10.02
C LEU A 122 20.54 -1.55 -10.26
N ASP A 123 21.87 -1.64 -10.41
CA ASP A 123 22.63 -2.89 -10.69
C ASP A 123 22.35 -4.05 -9.71
N LYS A 124 21.78 -3.76 -8.54
CA LYS A 124 21.38 -4.74 -7.54
C LYS A 124 20.15 -4.28 -6.76
N VAL A 125 19.13 -5.14 -6.67
CA VAL A 125 18.00 -4.95 -5.76
C VAL A 125 18.41 -5.29 -4.33
N SER A 126 17.83 -4.58 -3.37
CA SER A 126 18.13 -4.74 -1.95
C SER A 126 17.51 -6.01 -1.36
N LEU A 127 18.22 -6.65 -0.42
CA LEU A 127 17.82 -7.90 0.22
C LEU A 127 16.42 -7.82 0.87
N VAL A 128 16.06 -6.65 1.39
CA VAL A 128 14.72 -6.37 1.97
C VAL A 128 13.59 -6.54 0.94
N ILE A 129 13.86 -6.22 -0.32
CA ILE A 129 12.88 -6.33 -1.41
C ILE A 129 12.77 -7.79 -1.85
N GLU A 130 13.90 -8.51 -1.90
CA GLU A 130 13.92 -9.96 -2.14
C GLU A 130 13.12 -10.69 -1.04
N GLU A 131 13.36 -10.37 0.24
CA GLU A 131 12.64 -10.90 1.40
C GLU A 131 11.12 -10.61 1.31
N GLY A 132 10.74 -9.37 0.99
CA GLY A 132 9.34 -9.00 0.77
C GLY A 132 8.69 -9.77 -0.39
N ILE A 133 9.42 -10.00 -1.49
CA ILE A 133 8.95 -10.78 -2.63
C ILE A 133 8.75 -12.26 -2.26
N GLU A 134 9.69 -12.88 -1.54
CA GLU A 134 9.55 -14.27 -1.09
C GLU A 134 8.39 -14.43 -0.09
N LEU A 135 8.19 -13.44 0.80
CA LEU A 135 7.01 -13.41 1.68
C LEU A 135 5.71 -13.36 0.87
N LEU A 136 5.61 -12.48 -0.14
CA LEU A 136 4.43 -12.44 -1.01
C LEU A 136 4.22 -13.78 -1.75
N ARG A 137 5.29 -14.45 -2.23
CA ARG A 137 5.16 -15.78 -2.85
C ARG A 137 4.64 -16.84 -1.87
N LEU A 138 5.10 -16.83 -0.62
CA LEU A 138 4.60 -17.74 0.42
C LEU A 138 3.09 -17.53 0.63
N ILE A 139 2.67 -16.27 0.84
CA ILE A 139 1.27 -15.89 1.04
C ILE A 139 0.40 -16.30 -0.16
N TYR A 140 0.89 -16.13 -1.39
CA TYR A 140 0.17 -16.56 -2.59
C TYR A 140 -0.07 -18.07 -2.63
N ASN A 141 0.94 -18.87 -2.28
CA ASN A 141 0.83 -20.32 -2.29
C ASN A 141 -0.12 -20.82 -1.18
N GLU A 142 0.01 -20.29 0.04
CA GLU A 142 -0.91 -20.60 1.15
C GLU A 142 -2.36 -20.25 0.80
N ALA A 143 -2.61 -19.06 0.24
CA ALA A 143 -3.94 -18.63 -0.19
C ALA A 143 -4.51 -19.51 -1.32
N LYS A 144 -3.65 -19.97 -2.25
CA LYS A 144 -4.02 -20.89 -3.34
C LYS A 144 -4.43 -22.27 -2.80
N ASP A 145 -3.69 -22.80 -1.83
CA ASP A 145 -3.99 -24.11 -1.22
C ASP A 145 -5.26 -24.07 -0.35
N GLU A 146 -5.48 -22.98 0.39
CA GLU A 146 -6.72 -22.77 1.14
C GLU A 146 -7.93 -22.60 0.21
N PHE A 147 -7.80 -21.85 -0.88
CA PHE A 147 -8.85 -21.68 -1.89
C PHE A 147 -9.24 -23.02 -2.54
N ASN A 148 -8.24 -23.81 -2.95
CA ASN A 148 -8.45 -25.16 -3.51
C ASN A 148 -9.15 -26.10 -2.51
N THR A 149 -8.73 -26.07 -1.25
CA THR A 149 -9.35 -26.85 -0.15
C THR A 149 -10.81 -26.42 0.07
N THR A 150 -11.08 -25.12 0.01
CA THR A 150 -12.43 -24.54 0.18
C THR A 150 -13.37 -24.91 -0.99
N ILE A 151 -12.84 -25.10 -2.20
CA ILE A 151 -13.58 -25.66 -3.34
C ILE A 151 -13.90 -27.14 -3.10
N GLN A 152 -12.89 -27.96 -2.80
CA GLN A 152 -13.06 -29.42 -2.61
C GLN A 152 -14.08 -29.76 -1.52
N ASN A 153 -14.10 -28.99 -0.43
CA ASN A 153 -14.98 -29.21 0.72
C ASN A 153 -16.42 -28.69 0.52
N ASN A 154 -16.78 -28.13 -0.65
CA ASN A 154 -18.08 -27.49 -0.90
C ASN A 154 -18.46 -26.45 0.19
N SER A 155 -17.47 -25.75 0.74
CA SER A 155 -17.68 -24.69 1.72
C SER A 155 -18.53 -23.58 1.13
N LYS A 156 -19.49 -23.08 1.91
CA LYS A 156 -20.36 -21.95 1.55
C LYS A 156 -19.76 -20.57 1.90
N ASN A 157 -18.52 -20.50 2.37
CA ASN A 157 -17.92 -19.21 2.73
C ASN A 157 -17.41 -18.45 1.50
N GLU A 158 -18.36 -17.87 0.77
CA GLU A 158 -18.14 -17.15 -0.47
C GLU A 158 -17.32 -15.86 -0.27
N ASP A 159 -17.36 -15.26 0.91
CA ASP A 159 -16.61 -14.04 1.21
C ASP A 159 -15.13 -14.33 1.49
N ASP A 160 -14.80 -15.44 2.17
CA ASP A 160 -13.41 -15.90 2.30
C ASP A 160 -12.80 -16.17 0.91
N ARG A 161 -13.54 -16.84 0.02
CA ARG A 161 -13.10 -17.11 -1.36
C ARG A 161 -12.79 -15.83 -2.14
N LYS A 162 -13.62 -14.78 -2.00
CA LYS A 162 -13.36 -13.47 -2.61
C LYS A 162 -12.11 -12.81 -2.03
N ILE A 163 -11.89 -12.89 -0.71
CA ILE A 163 -10.71 -12.33 -0.05
C ILE A 163 -9.44 -13.05 -0.54
N LEU A 164 -9.43 -14.39 -0.55
CA LEU A 164 -8.31 -15.18 -1.05
C LEU A 164 -8.00 -14.87 -2.51
N MET A 165 -9.02 -14.84 -3.38
CA MET A 165 -8.83 -14.49 -4.79
C MET A 165 -8.29 -13.05 -4.97
N ALA A 166 -8.75 -12.09 -4.15
CA ALA A 166 -8.24 -10.72 -4.19
C ALA A 166 -6.77 -10.63 -3.73
N ILE A 167 -6.37 -11.35 -2.68
CA ILE A 167 -4.98 -11.46 -2.21
C ILE A 167 -4.10 -12.07 -3.32
N MET A 168 -4.53 -13.20 -3.90
CA MET A 168 -3.80 -13.88 -4.96
C MET A 168 -3.59 -12.99 -6.19
N ASN A 169 -4.63 -12.23 -6.59
CA ASN A 169 -4.55 -11.32 -7.72
C ASN A 169 -3.57 -10.16 -7.48
N GLU A 170 -3.63 -9.51 -6.32
CA GLU A 170 -2.75 -8.38 -5.98
C GLU A 170 -1.27 -8.82 -5.97
N ILE A 171 -0.98 -9.96 -5.36
CA ILE A 171 0.37 -10.53 -5.32
C ILE A 171 0.87 -10.91 -6.71
N ASN A 172 0.02 -11.55 -7.53
CA ASN A 172 0.39 -11.95 -8.88
C ASN A 172 0.78 -10.74 -9.76
N LEU A 173 0.16 -9.57 -9.57
CA LEU A 173 0.56 -8.33 -10.25
C LEU A 173 1.98 -7.87 -9.83
N VAL A 174 2.32 -7.95 -8.54
CA VAL A 174 3.69 -7.62 -8.05
C VAL A 174 4.72 -8.57 -8.64
N LEU A 175 4.46 -9.87 -8.54
CA LEU A 175 5.38 -10.91 -9.00
C LEU A 175 5.60 -10.85 -10.52
N GLN A 176 4.61 -10.41 -11.31
CA GLN A 176 4.76 -10.21 -12.76
C GLN A 176 5.68 -9.04 -13.14
N HIS A 177 5.80 -8.00 -12.31
CA HIS A 177 6.77 -6.92 -12.52
C HIS A 177 8.21 -7.36 -12.18
N CYS A 178 8.38 -8.45 -11.44
CA CYS A 178 9.69 -8.97 -11.07
C CYS A 178 10.22 -9.92 -12.15
N SER A 179 11.12 -9.44 -13.02
CA SER A 179 11.64 -10.21 -14.17
C SER A 179 12.37 -11.52 -13.82
N TRP A 180 12.80 -11.69 -12.57
CA TRP A 180 13.37 -12.92 -12.01
C TRP A 180 12.40 -13.77 -11.18
N CYS A 181 11.14 -13.36 -11.05
CA CYS A 181 10.10 -14.22 -10.49
C CYS A 181 9.57 -15.12 -11.61
N ASP A 182 10.11 -16.33 -11.71
CA ASP A 182 9.49 -17.42 -12.46
C ASP A 182 8.19 -17.86 -11.76
N ILE A 183 7.14 -17.04 -11.87
CA ILE A 183 5.78 -17.54 -11.71
C ILE A 183 5.58 -18.53 -12.84
N ASN A 184 5.50 -19.82 -12.52
CA ASN A 184 5.10 -20.84 -13.50
C ASN A 184 3.80 -20.37 -14.17
N LYS A 185 3.85 -20.04 -15.47
CA LYS A 185 2.71 -19.52 -16.26
C LYS A 185 1.57 -20.55 -16.46
N ALA A 186 1.62 -21.65 -15.71
CA ALA A 186 0.59 -22.67 -15.65
C ALA A 186 -0.44 -22.32 -14.57
N GLU A 187 -1.68 -22.16 -15.01
CA GLU A 187 -2.90 -22.43 -14.22
C GLU A 187 -3.24 -21.43 -13.10
N ILE A 188 -3.67 -20.24 -13.54
CA ILE A 188 -5.10 -19.88 -13.45
C ILE A 188 -5.53 -19.39 -14.84
N LYS A 189 -6.55 -20.01 -15.46
CA LYS A 189 -7.08 -19.51 -16.74
C LYS A 189 -8.01 -18.33 -16.45
N PRO A 190 -7.95 -17.21 -17.20
CA PRO A 190 -8.88 -16.09 -17.03
C PRO A 190 -10.36 -16.48 -17.16
N THR A 191 -10.64 -17.61 -17.83
CA THR A 191 -11.97 -18.19 -17.99
C THR A 191 -12.65 -18.53 -16.67
N ASP A 192 -11.90 -18.96 -15.66
CA ASP A 192 -12.45 -19.36 -14.36
C ASP A 192 -12.89 -18.14 -13.51
N MET A 193 -12.31 -16.95 -13.77
CA MET A 193 -12.70 -15.69 -13.11
C MET A 193 -14.05 -15.15 -13.61
N ILE A 194 -14.38 -15.35 -14.89
CA ILE A 194 -15.56 -14.74 -15.54
C ILE A 194 -16.87 -15.44 -15.11
N THR A 195 -16.81 -16.75 -14.81
CA THR A 195 -18.01 -17.56 -14.54
C THR A 195 -18.71 -17.18 -13.23
N VAL A 196 -17.97 -16.66 -12.25
CA VAL A 196 -18.50 -16.24 -10.94
C VAL A 196 -19.20 -14.88 -11.03
N CYS A 197 -18.59 -13.88 -11.67
CA CYS A 197 -19.19 -12.54 -11.80
C CYS A 197 -20.52 -12.54 -12.58
N ASN A 198 -20.68 -13.43 -13.56
CA ASN A 198 -21.89 -13.50 -14.38
C ASN A 198 -23.12 -14.07 -13.64
N HIS A 199 -22.97 -14.66 -12.45
CA HIS A 199 -24.09 -15.21 -11.68
C HIS A 199 -24.77 -14.19 -10.74
N SER A 200 -24.27 -12.95 -10.64
CA SER A 200 -24.84 -11.93 -9.75
C SER A 200 -25.71 -10.88 -10.43
N ASN A 201 -25.68 -10.76 -11.77
CA ASN A 201 -26.39 -9.73 -12.52
C ASN A 201 -27.40 -10.32 -13.51
N THR A 202 -28.51 -10.86 -13.01
CA THR A 202 -29.73 -11.10 -13.82
C THR A 202 -30.98 -10.64 -13.06
N ALA A 203 -31.04 -9.33 -12.81
CA ALA A 203 -32.27 -8.65 -12.44
C ALA A 203 -32.76 -7.86 -13.66
N ILE A 204 -33.77 -8.41 -14.35
CA ILE A 204 -34.47 -7.74 -15.45
C ILE A 204 -35.30 -6.60 -14.87
N ILE A 205 -35.03 -5.35 -15.26
CA ILE A 205 -36.04 -4.29 -15.29
C ILE A 205 -35.95 -3.59 -16.64
N ASP A 206 -36.99 -3.81 -17.43
CA ASP A 206 -37.31 -3.09 -18.66
C ASP A 206 -38.16 -1.84 -18.33
N GLN A 207 -38.40 -1.01 -19.34
CA GLN A 207 -39.40 0.07 -19.44
C GLN A 207 -38.98 1.52 -19.16
N SER A 208 -38.76 2.20 -20.30
CA SER A 208 -39.53 3.39 -20.74
C SER A 208 -39.04 4.82 -20.41
N ASN A 209 -39.08 5.65 -21.47
CA ASN A 209 -38.80 7.08 -21.46
C ASN A 209 -39.98 7.88 -20.88
N THR A 210 -39.67 8.98 -20.19
CA THR A 210 -40.48 10.21 -20.23
C THR A 210 -39.60 11.46 -20.27
N SER A 211 -40.04 12.45 -21.04
CA SER A 211 -39.42 13.77 -21.19
C SER A 211 -40.00 14.80 -20.22
N THR A 212 -39.20 15.80 -19.83
CA THR A 212 -39.61 17.22 -19.82
C THR A 212 -38.38 18.14 -19.73
N ASN A 213 -38.48 19.34 -20.30
CA ASN A 213 -37.49 20.43 -20.24
C ASN A 213 -37.32 20.95 -18.78
N ASP A 214 -36.36 21.80 -18.40
CA ASP A 214 -36.23 23.20 -18.88
C ASP A 214 -34.95 23.94 -18.41
N LEU A 215 -34.49 24.83 -19.30
CA LEU A 215 -33.77 26.11 -19.09
C LEU A 215 -32.30 26.15 -18.54
N SER A 216 -31.42 26.66 -19.43
CA SER A 216 -30.42 27.77 -19.28
C SER A 216 -29.63 27.93 -17.96
N SER A 217 -28.37 28.37 -17.90
CA SER A 217 -27.66 29.45 -18.63
C SER A 217 -26.19 29.49 -18.14
N ASP A 218 -25.15 29.92 -18.87
CA ASP A 218 -24.94 30.36 -20.27
C ASP A 218 -23.43 30.13 -20.62
N ASP A 219 -22.87 30.81 -21.63
CA ASP A 219 -21.51 30.69 -22.22
C ASP A 219 -20.30 31.03 -21.29
N ASP A 220 -19.13 30.40 -21.52
CA ASP A 220 -17.85 31.11 -21.82
C ASP A 220 -16.77 30.14 -22.37
N ASP A 221 -16.37 30.32 -23.65
CA ASP A 221 -15.22 29.67 -24.30
C ASP A 221 -14.16 30.76 -24.58
N GLY A 222 -12.88 30.59 -24.18
CA GLY A 222 -11.86 31.59 -24.52
C GLY A 222 -10.41 31.40 -24.03
N ASP A 223 -9.54 31.02 -24.98
CA ASP A 223 -8.13 31.38 -25.18
C ASP A 223 -7.03 31.18 -24.09
N ASP A 224 -6.14 30.24 -24.39
CA ASP A 224 -4.72 30.45 -24.75
C ASP A 224 -3.90 31.58 -24.08
N ASN A 225 -2.82 31.20 -23.36
CA ASN A 225 -1.44 31.27 -23.90
C ASN A 225 -0.33 30.91 -22.89
N ASP A 226 0.64 30.14 -23.38
CA ASP A 226 2.09 30.13 -23.10
C ASP A 226 2.67 30.99 -21.96
N ASN A 227 3.44 30.35 -21.07
CA ASN A 227 4.82 30.79 -20.80
C ASN A 227 5.68 29.69 -20.13
N ASP A 228 6.43 28.93 -20.92
CA ASP A 228 7.60 28.20 -20.44
C ASP A 228 8.81 29.15 -20.38
N ASN A 229 9.46 29.27 -19.23
CA ASN A 229 10.91 29.54 -19.20
C ASN A 229 11.55 29.20 -17.85
N ASP A 230 12.48 28.25 -17.87
CA ASP A 230 13.38 27.94 -16.78
C ASP A 230 14.38 29.08 -16.52
N LEU A 231 14.66 29.37 -15.25
CA LEU A 231 16.03 29.60 -14.76
C LEU A 231 16.10 29.56 -13.23
N TYR A 232 16.51 28.44 -12.66
CA TYR A 232 17.08 28.39 -11.31
C TYR A 232 18.55 28.00 -11.41
N HIS A 233 19.43 28.87 -10.94
CA HIS A 233 20.86 28.59 -10.84
C HIS A 233 21.14 27.68 -9.64
N ASP A 234 21.87 26.59 -9.88
CA ASP A 234 22.44 25.73 -8.84
C ASP A 234 23.63 26.43 -8.15
N ASP A 235 23.45 26.82 -6.88
CA ASP A 235 24.57 27.14 -5.99
C ASP A 235 24.99 25.88 -5.21
N ILE A 236 25.95 25.15 -5.78
CA ILE A 236 26.59 23.98 -5.15
C ILE A 236 27.52 24.45 -4.03
N ILE A 237 27.20 24.10 -2.78
CA ILE A 237 28.16 24.22 -1.66
C ILE A 237 28.85 22.88 -1.44
N GLU A 238 30.09 22.79 -1.93
CA GLU A 238 31.03 21.70 -1.73
C GLU A 238 31.51 21.65 -0.26
N ALA A 239 31.03 20.67 0.52
CA ALA A 239 31.58 20.38 1.84
C ALA A 239 32.72 19.34 1.72
N ARG A 240 33.97 19.79 1.94
CA ARG A 240 35.13 18.90 2.06
C ARG A 240 35.24 18.35 3.49
N PHE A 241 35.74 17.11 3.58
CA PHE A 241 36.04 16.39 4.81
C PHE A 241 37.09 17.09 5.68
#